data_AF-A0A7X7SFJ6-F1
#
_entry.id   AF-A0A7X7SFJ6-F1
#
_cell.length_a   1.000
_cell.length_b   1.000
_cell.length_c   1.000
_cell.angle_alpha   90.00
_cell.angle_beta   90.00
_cell.angle_gamma   90.00
#
_symmetry.space_group_name_H-M   'P 1'
#
loop_
_entity.id
_entity.type
_entity.pdbx_description
1 polymer ?
#
loop_
_entity_poly.entity_id
_entity_poly.type
_entity_poly.pdbx_seq_one_letter_code
_entity_poly.pdbx_strand_id
1 'polypeptide(L)' 'MTETEVIDRYGVWGSHPDYPPAAWQYEVSNGDTRHGYWAWVVAEIDIAAT' A
#
# COMPACT_ATOMS: atom_id res chain seq x y z
N MET A 1 2.21 -7.60 -7.75
CA MET A 1 0.88 -7.99 -7.16
C MET A 1 -0.17 -6.97 -7.63
N THR A 2 -1.47 -7.22 -7.59
CA THR A 2 -2.50 -6.23 -8.01
C THR A 2 -3.33 -5.69 -6.82
N GLU A 3 -3.95 -4.52 -6.99
CA GLU A 3 -4.82 -3.92 -5.96
C GLU A 3 -6.00 -4.83 -5.60
N THR A 4 -6.63 -5.45 -6.60
CA THR A 4 -7.73 -6.39 -6.39
C THR A 4 -7.30 -7.58 -5.53
N GLU A 5 -6.12 -8.15 -5.77
CA GLU A 5 -5.62 -9.29 -4.99
C GLU A 5 -5.38 -8.93 -3.51
N VAL A 6 -4.86 -7.73 -3.22
CA VAL A 6 -4.68 -7.29 -1.82
C VAL A 6 -6.01 -6.92 -1.16
N ILE A 7 -6.94 -6.32 -1.89
CA ILE A 7 -8.29 -6.00 -1.41
C ILE A 7 -9.06 -7.29 -1.10
N ASP A 8 -9.01 -8.29 -1.97
CA ASP A 8 -9.70 -9.57 -1.76
C ASP A 8 -9.13 -10.32 -0.54
N ARG A 9 -7.83 -10.19 -0.28
CA ARG A 9 -7.16 -10.85 0.86
C ARG A 9 -7.40 -10.15 2.19
N TYR A 10 -7.31 -8.82 2.24
CA TYR A 10 -7.31 -8.06 3.49
C TYR A 10 -8.61 -7.28 3.72
N GLY A 11 -9.46 -7.17 2.70
CA GLY A 11 -10.68 -6.37 2.69
C GLY A 11 -10.43 -4.92 2.25
N VAL A 12 -11.43 -4.28 1.66
CA VAL A 12 -11.32 -2.90 1.14
C VAL A 12 -10.89 -1.87 2.20
N TRP A 13 -11.30 -2.07 3.45
CA TRP A 13 -10.92 -1.26 4.63
C TRP A 13 -9.87 -1.92 5.52
N GLY A 14 -9.26 -3.00 5.02
CA GLY A 14 -8.20 -3.72 5.71
C GLY A 14 -6.86 -3.01 5.68
N SER A 15 -5.84 -3.73 6.13
CA SER A 15 -4.45 -3.28 6.05
C SER A 15 -3.51 -4.45 5.80
N HIS A 16 -2.42 -4.19 5.09
CA HIS A 16 -1.33 -5.14 4.93
C HIS A 16 -0.48 -5.16 6.21
N PRO A 17 -0.09 -6.35 6.73
CA PRO A 17 0.68 -6.45 7.98
C PRO A 17 2.03 -5.72 7.93
N ASP A 18 2.73 -5.79 6.81
CA ASP A 18 4.06 -5.17 6.64
C ASP A 18 4.01 -3.72 6.15
N TYR A 19 2.86 -3.27 5.64
CA TYR A 19 2.68 -1.95 5.03
C TYR A 19 1.47 -1.24 5.66
N PRO A 20 1.56 -0.81 6.93
CA PRO A 20 0.43 -0.23 7.65
C PRO A 20 0.03 1.15 7.09
N PRO A 21 -1.23 1.59 7.23
CA PRO A 21 -1.69 2.89 6.74
C PRO A 21 -0.90 4.09 7.29
N ALA A 22 -0.30 3.98 8.47
CA ALA A 22 0.54 5.04 9.04
C ALA A 22 1.80 5.30 8.20
N ALA A 23 2.40 4.27 7.60
CA ALA A 23 3.55 4.42 6.69
C ALA A 23 3.12 5.12 5.39
N TRP A 24 2.01 4.69 4.80
CA TRP A 24 1.40 5.37 3.65
C TRP A 24 1.07 6.84 3.95
N GLN A 25 0.47 7.13 5.11
CA GLN A 25 0.13 8.50 5.53
C GLN A 25 1.39 9.36 5.65
N TYR A 26 2.50 8.81 6.15
CA TYR A 26 3.77 9.51 6.22
C TYR A 26 4.26 9.91 4.82
N GLU A 27 4.25 8.98 3.87
CA GLU A 27 4.66 9.23 2.48
C GLU A 27 3.72 10.18 1.71
N VAL A 28 2.43 10.18 2.05
CA VAL A 28 1.51 11.18 1.52
C VAL A 28 1.85 12.56 2.11
N SER A 29 2.16 12.62 3.41
CA SER A 29 2.39 13.88 4.12
C SER A 29 3.70 14.57 3.73
N ASN A 30 4.74 13.79 3.42
CA ASN A 30 6.04 14.32 2.97
C ASN A 30 6.08 14.56 1.46
N GLY A 31 5.07 14.10 0.71
CA GLY A 31 4.94 14.28 -0.74
C GLY A 31 5.67 13.23 -1.58
N ASP A 32 6.13 12.13 -0.98
CA ASP A 32 6.82 11.04 -1.66
C ASP A 32 5.86 10.19 -2.50
N THR A 33 4.58 10.12 -2.12
CA THR A 33 3.57 9.40 -2.90
C THR A 33 2.28 10.19 -3.12
N ARG A 34 1.63 9.90 -4.25
CA ARG A 34 0.26 10.33 -4.57
C ARG A 34 -0.70 9.15 -4.73
N HIS A 35 -0.21 7.94 -4.51
CA HIS A 35 -1.02 6.73 -4.60
C HIS A 35 -2.06 6.69 -3.48
N GLY A 36 -3.22 6.09 -3.76
CA GLY A 36 -4.11 5.60 -2.70
C GLY A 36 -3.47 4.42 -1.97
N TYR A 37 -3.99 4.07 -0.79
CA TYR A 37 -3.35 3.08 0.10
C TYR A 37 -3.02 1.75 -0.59
N TRP A 38 -3.98 1.10 -1.28
CA TRP A 38 -3.72 -0.19 -1.92
C TRP A 38 -2.76 -0.11 -3.11
N ALA A 39 -2.87 0.94 -3.94
CA ALA A 39 -1.90 1.22 -4.99
C ALA A 39 -0.48 1.42 -4.43
N TRP A 40 -0.35 2.10 -3.29
CA TRP A 40 0.92 2.28 -2.60
C TRP A 40 1.48 0.96 -2.08
N VAL A 41 0.68 0.13 -1.40
CA VAL A 41 1.11 -1.20 -0.92
C VAL A 41 1.62 -2.07 -2.08
N VAL A 42 0.93 -2.06 -3.23
CA VAL A 42 1.36 -2.81 -4.41
C VAL A 42 2.72 -2.31 -4.92
N ALA A 43 2.92 -0.99 -4.98
CA ALA A 43 4.19 -0.41 -5.38
C ALA A 43 5.34 -0.82 -4.45
N GLU A 44 5.13 -0.76 -3.13
CA GLU A 44 6.14 -1.15 -2.14
C GLU A 44 6.52 -2.64 -2.24
N ILE A 45 5.54 -3.52 -2.50
CA ILE A 45 5.79 -4.95 -2.73
C ILE A 45 6.62 -5.17 -3.98
N ASP A 46 6.29 -4.47 -5.08
CA ASP A 46 7.02 -4.61 -6.35
C ASP A 46 8.45 -4.04 -6.24
N ILE A 47 8.65 -2.94 -5.47
CA ILE A 47 9.98 -2.40 -5.16
C ILE A 47 10.80 -3.41 -4.34
N ALA A 48 10.22 -3.99 -3.29
CA ALA A 48 10.92 -4.97 -2.43
C ALA A 48 11.28 -6.28 -3.15
N ALA A 49 10.64 -6.56 -4.30
CA ALA A 49 10.94 -7.71 -5.14
C ALA A 49 12.10 -7.47 -6.14
N THR A 50 12.70 -6.27 -6.15
CA THR A 50 13.83 -5.87 -7.01
C THR A 50 15.15 -5.90 -6.26
#